data_AF-A0A447KZJ5-F1
#
_entry.id   AF-A0A447KZJ5-F1
#
_cell.length_a   1.000
_cell.length_b   1.000
_cell.length_c   1.000
_cell.angle_alpha   90.00
_cell.angle_beta   90.00
_cell.angle_gamma   90.00
#
_symmetry.space_group_name_H-M   'P 1'
#
loop_
_entity.id
_entity.type
_entity.pdbx_description
1 polymer ?
#
loop_
_entity_poly.entity_id
_entity_poly.type
_entity_poly.pdbx_seq_one_letter_code
_entity_poly.pdbx_strand_id
1 'polypeptide(L)'
;MVDAGQWLHQGGVIKADSIDVQADSLTVSTNLQDALRQATISAGDIRLRGADIRLSGAKLDATDTLSLSARNDLTISAAKSSHTADLDVISGSMGNRTRGGTEQAGSRMAQVSGQWQQALGSELNAGGNLSLSAGRDVALSGSQVGAAGSTRVQAGNDINIQAETTINTTQLGASSRTSSVNNHRQEERLTLSSLSGDRGITLVAGNQLLAEGAQVVSQEGRIGVSAQDVTIKDARIRTQDQDSENKRRGKTKSHREEQTERAISIGSTFSGQQGVTIIGREGDLTVTGSALHSGQGGIALQAKRDVILDHTTDSEHRVSREESRGRKTKGQYAEETLRENVLGSTLSGRDGVTVVAQQGSITATASALHSDQGGIALQAKRDVNLNTATERESYYSEAYSEKKGFLKKRSSLSVARDATTREKGTLLSGDGVSVTAGNDLTVSGSAIAADRDVNLQAGHNVDIGRGHRERHALPTGREEKKRAAGQRWHRFHARQAVEQT
;
A
#
# COMPACT_ATOMS: atom_id res chain seq x y z
N MET A 1 5.05 -19.98 38.48
CA MET A 1 5.25 -21.07 37.51
C MET A 1 3.92 -21.77 37.30
N VAL A 2 3.50 -21.92 36.05
CA VAL A 2 2.30 -22.68 35.67
C VAL A 2 2.73 -23.78 34.71
N ASP A 3 2.27 -25.01 34.96
CA ASP A 3 2.44 -26.16 34.08
C ASP A 3 1.06 -26.77 33.83
N ALA A 4 0.60 -26.79 32.59
CA ALA A 4 -0.75 -27.20 32.23
C ALA A 4 -0.82 -27.75 30.80
N GLY A 5 -1.79 -28.61 30.48
CA GLY A 5 -2.04 -28.99 29.08
C GLY A 5 -2.52 -27.79 28.23
N GLN A 6 -3.33 -26.92 28.80
CA GLN A 6 -3.84 -25.72 28.14
C GLN A 6 -3.81 -24.53 29.10
N TRP A 7 -3.41 -23.38 28.57
CA TRP A 7 -3.49 -22.11 29.27
C TRP A 7 -4.18 -21.06 28.40
N LEU A 8 -5.22 -20.43 28.96
CA LEU A 8 -6.09 -19.49 28.25
C LEU A 8 -6.33 -18.23 29.10
N HIS A 9 -6.02 -17.08 28.53
CA HIS A 9 -6.28 -15.77 29.12
C HIS A 9 -7.15 -14.93 28.17
N GLN A 10 -8.40 -14.69 28.53
CA GLN A 10 -9.39 -14.02 27.65
C GLN A 10 -9.68 -12.55 28.00
N GLY A 11 -9.13 -12.03 29.10
CA GLY A 11 -9.32 -10.64 29.51
C GLY A 11 -8.85 -10.40 30.96
N GLY A 12 -8.68 -9.13 31.33
CA GLY A 12 -8.14 -8.75 32.64
C GLY A 12 -6.62 -8.59 32.66
N VAL A 13 -6.05 -8.46 33.87
CA VAL A 13 -4.62 -8.22 34.08
C VAL A 13 -4.04 -9.30 34.97
N ILE A 14 -2.96 -9.95 34.52
CA ILE A 14 -2.07 -10.76 35.36
C ILE A 14 -0.82 -9.93 35.65
N LYS A 15 -0.49 -9.76 36.93
CA LYS A 15 0.70 -9.03 37.36
C LYS A 15 1.48 -9.84 38.40
N ALA A 16 2.79 -9.97 38.21
CA ALA A 16 3.71 -10.60 39.16
C ALA A 16 5.13 -10.08 38.95
N ASP A 17 6.08 -10.40 39.84
CA ASP A 17 7.49 -10.05 39.62
C ASP A 17 8.10 -10.87 38.47
N SER A 18 7.72 -12.15 38.36
CA SER A 18 8.05 -13.00 37.21
C SER A 18 6.89 -13.93 36.89
N ILE A 19 6.72 -14.18 35.59
CA ILE A 19 5.71 -15.09 35.03
C ILE A 19 6.44 -16.10 34.15
N ASP A 20 6.31 -17.38 34.51
CA ASP A 20 6.76 -18.52 33.71
C ASP A 20 5.58 -19.46 33.51
N VAL A 21 5.20 -19.65 32.26
CA VAL A 21 4.08 -20.51 31.84
C VAL A 21 4.60 -21.53 30.84
N GLN A 22 4.33 -22.80 31.13
CA GLN A 22 4.55 -23.91 30.23
C GLN A 22 3.21 -24.59 29.96
N ALA A 23 2.81 -24.67 28.69
CA ALA A 23 1.60 -25.41 28.30
C ALA A 23 1.66 -25.94 26.88
N ASP A 24 0.95 -27.01 26.54
CA ASP A 24 0.93 -27.47 25.13
C ASP A 24 0.27 -26.42 24.23
N SER A 25 -0.85 -25.83 24.65
CA SER A 25 -1.48 -24.70 23.95
C SER A 25 -1.57 -23.49 24.87
N LEU A 26 -1.05 -22.35 24.41
CA LEU A 26 -1.05 -21.09 25.14
C LEU A 26 -1.74 -19.99 24.32
N THR A 27 -2.87 -19.48 24.83
CA THR A 27 -3.62 -18.42 24.16
C THR A 27 -3.85 -17.22 25.08
N VAL A 28 -3.46 -16.03 24.63
CA VAL A 28 -3.88 -14.75 25.22
C VAL A 28 -4.69 -14.02 24.16
N SER A 29 -5.96 -13.73 24.45
CA SER A 29 -6.84 -13.13 23.45
C SER A 29 -7.75 -12.09 24.09
N THR A 30 -7.89 -10.94 23.45
CA THR A 30 -8.92 -9.95 23.79
C THR A 30 -10.12 -10.16 22.87
N ASN A 31 -11.31 -10.38 23.43
CA ASN A 31 -12.53 -10.37 22.64
C ASN A 31 -12.95 -8.93 22.33
N LEU A 32 -12.45 -8.34 21.24
CA LEU A 32 -12.70 -6.91 20.94
C LEU A 32 -14.19 -6.57 20.71
N GLN A 33 -15.05 -7.55 20.40
CA GLN A 33 -16.49 -7.33 20.21
C GLN A 33 -17.21 -7.00 21.52
N ASP A 34 -16.87 -7.75 22.58
CA ASP A 34 -17.59 -7.72 23.86
C ASP A 34 -16.73 -7.13 25.01
N ALA A 35 -15.42 -6.95 24.79
CA ALA A 35 -14.49 -6.62 25.87
C ALA A 35 -14.54 -5.15 26.28
N LEU A 36 -14.56 -4.94 27.59
CA LEU A 36 -14.26 -3.66 28.24
C LEU A 36 -12.76 -3.48 28.54
N ARG A 37 -11.94 -4.55 28.48
CA ARG A 37 -10.51 -4.53 28.85
C ARG A 37 -9.66 -5.52 28.03
N GLN A 38 -8.47 -5.07 27.63
CA GLN A 38 -7.46 -5.87 26.94
C GLN A 38 -6.86 -6.95 27.86
N ALA A 39 -6.64 -8.16 27.34
CA ALA A 39 -5.93 -9.22 28.03
C ALA A 39 -4.46 -8.83 28.24
N THR A 40 -4.07 -8.57 29.49
CA THR A 40 -2.77 -7.97 29.83
C THR A 40 -1.96 -8.87 30.77
N ILE A 41 -0.68 -9.05 30.49
CA ILE A 41 0.30 -9.71 31.34
C ILE A 41 1.43 -8.73 31.61
N SER A 42 1.76 -8.48 32.87
CA SER A 42 2.85 -7.58 33.26
C SER A 42 3.75 -8.21 34.32
N ALA A 43 5.06 -8.23 34.07
CA ALA A 43 6.05 -8.70 35.02
C ALA A 43 7.44 -8.11 34.78
N GLY A 44 8.40 -8.40 35.65
CA GLY A 44 9.81 -8.16 35.36
C GLY A 44 10.28 -9.03 34.20
N ASP A 45 10.15 -10.34 34.39
CA ASP A 45 10.37 -11.35 33.36
C ASP A 45 9.08 -12.07 32.97
N ILE A 46 8.84 -12.19 31.66
CA ILE A 46 7.77 -13.02 31.11
C ILE A 46 8.38 -14.10 30.22
N ARG A 47 8.18 -15.38 30.59
CA ARG A 47 8.60 -16.55 29.82
C ARG A 47 7.38 -17.42 29.50
N LEU A 48 7.08 -17.57 28.21
CA LEU A 48 5.95 -18.38 27.73
C LEU A 48 6.49 -19.49 26.84
N ARG A 49 6.18 -20.75 27.18
CA ARG A 49 6.64 -21.94 26.47
C ARG A 49 5.46 -22.83 26.11
N GLY A 50 5.39 -23.28 24.86
CA GLY A 50 4.37 -24.24 24.47
C GLY A 50 4.54 -24.92 23.12
N ALA A 51 3.59 -25.76 22.72
CA ALA A 51 3.57 -26.28 21.35
C ALA A 51 3.19 -25.16 20.39
N ASP A 52 2.05 -24.51 20.65
CA ASP A 52 1.60 -23.32 19.93
C ASP A 52 1.39 -22.17 20.92
N ILE A 53 1.77 -20.96 20.50
CA ILE A 53 1.48 -19.73 21.25
C ILE A 53 0.68 -18.80 20.34
N ARG A 54 -0.50 -18.37 20.80
CA ARG A 54 -1.38 -17.45 20.06
C ARG A 54 -1.71 -16.22 20.90
N LEU A 55 -1.34 -15.05 20.41
CA LEU A 55 -1.64 -13.75 20.98
C LEU A 55 -2.57 -12.98 20.02
N SER A 56 -3.73 -12.54 20.49
CA SER A 56 -4.72 -11.83 19.67
C SER A 56 -5.22 -10.60 20.41
N GLY A 57 -4.80 -9.40 19.99
CA GLY A 57 -5.05 -8.15 20.73
C GLY A 57 -4.56 -8.20 22.18
N ALA A 58 -3.53 -8.99 22.47
CA ALA A 58 -2.98 -9.20 23.81
C ALA A 58 -1.93 -8.15 24.14
N LYS A 59 -1.75 -7.81 25.43
CA LYS A 59 -0.68 -6.93 25.89
C LYS A 59 0.26 -7.65 26.85
N LEU A 60 1.54 -7.75 26.51
CA LEU A 60 2.59 -8.35 27.33
C LEU A 60 3.66 -7.29 27.60
N ASP A 61 3.74 -6.81 28.84
CA ASP A 61 4.70 -5.79 29.28
C ASP A 61 5.71 -6.40 30.26
N ALA A 62 6.91 -6.71 29.77
CA ALA A 62 8.04 -7.13 30.59
C ALA A 62 8.95 -5.93 30.89
N THR A 63 9.28 -5.66 32.16
CA THR A 63 10.24 -4.57 32.46
C THR A 63 11.68 -4.96 32.14
N ASP A 64 12.00 -6.26 32.11
CA ASP A 64 13.33 -6.79 31.79
C ASP A 64 13.28 -7.68 30.54
N THR A 65 12.90 -8.95 30.65
CA THR A 65 12.97 -9.89 29.51
C THR A 65 11.60 -10.43 29.12
N LEU A 66 11.30 -10.40 27.81
CA LEU A 66 10.15 -11.08 27.23
C LEU A 66 10.63 -12.22 26.31
N SER A 67 10.28 -13.46 26.65
CA SER A 67 10.66 -14.64 25.87
C SER A 67 9.45 -15.52 25.56
N LEU A 68 9.17 -15.72 24.28
CA LEU A 68 8.14 -16.63 23.79
C LEU A 68 8.79 -17.73 22.97
N SER A 69 8.56 -18.99 23.33
CA SER A 69 9.13 -20.16 22.66
C SER A 69 8.05 -21.19 22.35
N ALA A 70 7.66 -21.28 21.08
CA ALA A 70 6.75 -22.30 20.56
C ALA A 70 7.54 -23.45 19.93
N ARG A 71 7.10 -24.70 20.14
CA ARG A 71 7.67 -25.87 19.44
C ARG A 71 7.24 -25.89 17.97
N ASN A 72 6.04 -25.44 17.67
CA ASN A 72 5.50 -25.34 16.31
C ASN A 72 5.40 -23.87 15.91
N ASP A 73 4.31 -23.20 16.27
CA ASP A 73 3.95 -21.91 15.70
C ASP A 73 3.75 -20.84 16.78
N LEU A 74 4.23 -19.64 16.50
CA LEU A 74 3.99 -18.44 17.29
C LEU A 74 3.22 -17.43 16.45
N THR A 75 1.98 -17.16 16.82
CA THR A 75 1.11 -16.20 16.14
C THR A 75 0.83 -15.01 17.04
N ILE A 76 1.11 -13.81 16.54
CA ILE A 76 0.86 -12.53 17.20
C ILE A 76 0.03 -11.69 16.24
N SER A 77 -1.28 -11.59 16.51
CA SER A 77 -2.23 -10.94 15.61
C SER A 77 -3.04 -9.86 16.31
N ALA A 78 -3.69 -9.03 15.50
CA ALA A 78 -4.73 -8.17 16.02
C ALA A 78 -5.99 -8.98 16.38
N ALA A 79 -6.72 -8.53 17.40
CA ALA A 79 -8.12 -8.89 17.62
C ALA A 79 -9.01 -7.97 16.78
N LYS A 80 -10.09 -8.50 16.18
CA LYS A 80 -11.00 -7.69 15.36
C LYS A 80 -12.39 -7.57 15.99
N SER A 81 -13.01 -6.42 15.81
CA SER A 81 -14.44 -6.20 16.05
C SER A 81 -15.12 -5.67 14.80
N SER A 82 -16.45 -5.75 14.77
CA SER A 82 -17.27 -5.34 13.65
C SER A 82 -18.61 -4.87 14.18
N HIS A 83 -18.90 -3.60 13.98
CA HIS A 83 -20.15 -2.99 14.39
C HIS A 83 -20.96 -2.60 13.17
N THR A 84 -22.23 -2.97 13.16
CA THR A 84 -23.21 -2.48 12.21
C THR A 84 -24.05 -1.40 12.86
N ALA A 85 -24.30 -0.31 12.15
CA ALA A 85 -25.21 0.73 12.62
C ALA A 85 -26.08 1.22 11.47
N ASP A 86 -27.28 1.65 11.83
CA ASP A 86 -28.22 2.35 10.97
C ASP A 86 -28.62 3.64 11.69
N LEU A 87 -28.38 4.78 11.05
CA LEU A 87 -28.63 6.10 11.60
C LEU A 87 -29.45 6.91 10.60
N ASP A 88 -30.57 7.42 11.08
CA ASP A 88 -31.26 8.50 10.42
C ASP A 88 -30.59 9.83 10.77
N VAL A 89 -29.83 10.38 9.84
CA VAL A 89 -29.17 11.69 10.02
C VAL A 89 -30.04 12.77 9.41
N ILE A 90 -30.26 13.85 10.15
CA ILE A 90 -30.88 15.06 9.59
C ILE A 90 -29.98 15.51 8.45
N SER A 91 -30.48 15.45 7.22
CA SER A 91 -29.75 15.83 6.03
C SER A 91 -29.48 17.35 6.09
N GLY A 92 -28.36 17.72 6.70
CA GLY A 92 -27.98 19.10 6.95
C GLY A 92 -27.69 19.87 5.66
N SER A 93 -28.01 21.18 5.67
CA SER A 93 -27.76 22.20 4.63
C SER A 93 -28.28 21.95 3.20
N MET A 94 -29.00 20.85 2.94
CA MET A 94 -29.61 20.56 1.64
C MET A 94 -31.12 20.80 1.61
N GLY A 95 -31.66 21.79 2.33
CA GLY A 95 -33.06 22.21 2.16
C GLY A 95 -33.32 22.67 0.71
N ASN A 96 -34.35 22.15 0.05
CA ASN A 96 -34.76 22.70 -1.24
C ASN A 96 -35.38 24.08 -0.99
N ARG A 97 -34.87 25.11 -1.65
CA ARG A 97 -35.57 26.40 -1.73
C ARG A 97 -36.83 26.17 -2.55
N THR A 98 -37.96 26.00 -1.89
CA THR A 98 -39.25 26.04 -2.59
C THR A 98 -39.59 27.49 -2.92
N ARG A 99 -40.53 27.73 -3.84
CA ARG A 99 -41.05 29.08 -4.12
C ARG A 99 -41.69 29.76 -2.88
N GLY A 100 -41.98 29.01 -1.82
CA GLY A 100 -42.61 29.49 -0.58
C GLY A 100 -41.67 29.61 0.62
N GLY A 101 -40.35 29.43 0.46
CA GLY A 101 -39.37 29.57 1.54
C GLY A 101 -38.51 28.33 1.80
N THR A 102 -37.73 28.39 2.88
CA THR A 102 -36.87 27.32 3.40
C THR A 102 -37.71 26.25 4.09
N GLU A 103 -37.49 24.99 3.72
CA GLU A 103 -38.05 23.82 4.40
C GLU A 103 -37.57 23.76 5.87
N GLN A 104 -38.44 23.36 6.81
CA GLN A 104 -38.08 23.25 8.24
C GLN A 104 -36.94 22.24 8.44
N ALA A 105 -36.03 22.53 9.36
CA ALA A 105 -35.02 21.56 9.79
C ALA A 105 -35.71 20.31 10.37
N GLY A 106 -35.32 19.11 9.90
CA GLY A 106 -35.83 17.84 10.41
C GLY A 106 -36.81 17.07 9.52
N SER A 107 -37.23 17.57 8.35
CA SER A 107 -38.12 16.82 7.42
C SER A 107 -37.38 15.88 6.45
N ARG A 108 -36.04 15.95 6.40
CA ARG A 108 -35.19 15.15 5.52
C ARG A 108 -34.28 14.26 6.35
N MET A 109 -34.59 12.97 6.36
CA MET A 109 -33.68 11.97 6.90
C MET A 109 -32.87 11.37 5.74
N ALA A 110 -31.56 11.34 5.91
CA ALA A 110 -30.71 10.45 5.15
C ALA A 110 -30.51 9.19 6.01
N GLN A 111 -30.75 8.03 5.42
CA GLN A 111 -30.42 6.76 6.04
C GLN A 111 -28.96 6.49 5.77
N VAL A 112 -28.17 6.40 6.83
CA VAL A 112 -26.77 6.03 6.79
C VAL A 112 -26.63 4.71 7.51
N SER A 113 -26.29 3.67 6.76
CA SER A 113 -26.01 2.36 7.32
C SER A 113 -24.63 1.89 6.92
N GLY A 114 -24.11 0.90 7.62
CA GLY A 114 -22.79 0.39 7.32
C GLY A 114 -22.32 -0.68 8.28
N GLN A 115 -21.17 -1.24 7.95
CA GLN A 115 -20.42 -2.13 8.80
C GLN A 115 -19.01 -1.57 8.94
N TRP A 116 -18.58 -1.35 10.18
CA TRP A 116 -17.25 -0.82 10.48
C TRP A 116 -16.47 -1.83 11.29
N GLN A 117 -15.31 -2.22 10.76
CA GLN A 117 -14.38 -3.09 11.43
C GLN A 117 -13.33 -2.27 12.19
N GLN A 118 -12.91 -2.81 13.32
CA GLN A 118 -11.76 -2.32 14.06
C GLN A 118 -10.79 -3.48 14.29
N ALA A 119 -9.50 -3.16 14.35
CA ALA A 119 -8.45 -4.08 14.72
C ALA A 119 -7.67 -3.48 15.90
N LEU A 120 -7.44 -4.30 16.92
CA LEU A 120 -6.58 -4.00 18.06
C LEU A 120 -5.38 -4.94 17.99
N GLY A 121 -4.21 -4.42 17.62
CA GLY A 121 -2.96 -5.18 17.59
C GLY A 121 -2.59 -5.78 18.95
N SER A 122 -1.86 -6.89 18.92
CA SER A 122 -1.14 -7.32 20.13
C SER A 122 0.06 -6.39 20.36
N GLU A 123 0.37 -6.10 21.61
CA GLU A 123 1.48 -5.26 22.06
C GLU A 123 2.42 -6.09 22.94
N LEU A 124 3.66 -6.26 22.50
CA LEU A 124 4.70 -6.97 23.25
C LEU A 124 5.85 -6.02 23.52
N ASN A 125 6.08 -5.68 24.78
CA ASN A 125 7.10 -4.72 25.20
C ASN A 125 8.09 -5.38 26.16
N ALA A 126 9.38 -5.16 25.94
CA ALA A 126 10.46 -5.53 26.86
C ALA A 126 11.34 -4.32 27.19
N GLY A 127 11.58 -4.03 28.47
CA GLY A 127 12.55 -3.00 28.87
C GLY A 127 14.02 -3.43 28.68
N GLY A 128 14.26 -4.73 28.56
CA GLY A 128 15.52 -5.34 28.15
C GLY A 128 15.37 -6.02 26.78
N ASN A 129 15.67 -7.31 26.68
CA ASN A 129 15.65 -8.03 25.41
C ASN A 129 14.32 -8.74 25.16
N LEU A 130 13.93 -8.84 23.88
CA LEU A 130 12.75 -9.57 23.43
C LEU A 130 13.18 -10.70 22.50
N SER A 131 12.75 -11.93 22.81
CA SER A 131 13.04 -13.13 22.02
C SER A 131 11.76 -13.86 21.64
N LEU A 132 11.52 -14.01 20.34
CA LEU A 132 10.45 -14.80 19.76
C LEU A 132 11.06 -15.99 19.01
N SER A 133 10.69 -17.21 19.40
CA SER A 133 11.19 -18.43 18.75
C SER A 133 10.05 -19.40 18.44
N ALA A 134 10.06 -19.97 17.25
CA ALA A 134 9.15 -21.04 16.82
C ALA A 134 9.92 -22.14 16.07
N GLY A 135 9.59 -23.41 16.32
CA GLY A 135 10.19 -24.52 15.57
C GLY A 135 9.74 -24.62 14.12
N ARG A 136 8.58 -24.03 13.78
CA ARG A 136 8.08 -23.85 12.42
C ARG A 136 7.95 -22.37 12.09
N ASP A 137 6.82 -21.74 12.41
CA ASP A 137 6.51 -20.42 11.85
C ASP A 137 6.32 -19.33 12.93
N VAL A 138 6.80 -18.12 12.65
CA VAL A 138 6.45 -16.91 13.42
C VAL A 138 5.63 -15.99 12.53
N ALA A 139 4.42 -15.63 12.97
CA ALA A 139 3.54 -14.70 12.27
C ALA A 139 3.22 -13.48 13.14
N LEU A 140 3.43 -12.29 12.60
CA LEU A 140 3.10 -10.99 13.17
C LEU A 140 2.12 -10.26 12.24
N SER A 141 0.87 -10.06 12.66
CA SER A 141 -0.19 -9.40 11.87
C SER A 141 -0.78 -8.19 12.62
N GLY A 142 -0.68 -7.00 12.02
CA GLY A 142 -1.13 -5.72 12.57
C GLY A 142 -0.84 -5.51 14.05
N SER A 143 0.34 -5.92 14.50
CA SER A 143 0.72 -5.96 15.91
C SER A 143 2.07 -5.28 16.14
N GLN A 144 2.35 -4.93 17.40
CA GLN A 144 3.51 -4.15 17.80
C GLN A 144 4.39 -4.98 18.73
N VAL A 145 5.66 -5.12 18.39
CA VAL A 145 6.64 -5.88 19.16
C VAL A 145 7.89 -5.02 19.32
N GLY A 146 8.27 -4.70 20.56
CA GLY A 146 9.34 -3.76 20.83
C GLY A 146 10.17 -4.10 22.05
N ALA A 147 11.46 -3.76 21.97
CA ALA A 147 12.41 -3.92 23.07
C ALA A 147 13.32 -2.69 23.18
N ALA A 148 13.56 -2.20 24.40
CA ALA A 148 14.60 -1.19 24.64
C ALA A 148 16.02 -1.79 24.59
N GLY A 149 16.12 -3.12 24.61
CA GLY A 149 17.33 -3.87 24.29
C GLY A 149 17.37 -4.30 22.82
N SER A 150 17.64 -5.58 22.58
CA SER A 150 17.62 -6.17 21.25
C SER A 150 16.39 -7.04 21.07
N THR A 151 15.86 -7.06 19.84
CA THR A 151 14.76 -7.93 19.44
C THR A 151 15.26 -9.04 18.52
N ARG A 152 15.00 -10.29 18.89
CA ARG A 152 15.35 -11.47 18.11
C ARG A 152 14.09 -12.25 17.74
N VAL A 153 13.93 -12.55 16.46
CA VAL A 153 12.86 -13.40 15.94
C VAL A 153 13.47 -14.55 15.17
N GLN A 154 13.13 -15.78 15.56
CA GLN A 154 13.65 -17.00 14.95
C GLN A 154 12.53 -17.99 14.63
N ALA A 155 12.50 -18.48 13.41
CA ALA A 155 11.57 -19.50 12.94
C ALA A 155 12.34 -20.62 12.26
N GLY A 156 11.98 -21.88 12.54
CA GLY A 156 12.58 -23.03 11.85
C GLY A 156 12.17 -23.13 10.37
N ASN A 157 11.07 -22.49 9.98
CA ASN A 157 10.57 -22.39 8.62
C ASN A 157 10.35 -20.92 8.26
N ASP A 158 9.17 -20.32 8.45
CA ASP A 158 8.87 -18.99 7.90
C ASP A 158 8.70 -17.90 8.98
N ILE A 159 9.09 -16.66 8.62
CA ILE A 159 8.73 -15.44 9.36
C ILE A 159 7.83 -14.59 8.47
N ASN A 160 6.61 -14.33 8.93
CA ASN A 160 5.65 -13.45 8.25
C ASN A 160 5.38 -12.21 9.10
N ILE A 161 5.64 -11.02 8.57
CA ILE A 161 5.34 -9.74 9.19
C ILE A 161 4.43 -8.97 8.24
N GLN A 162 3.14 -8.92 8.56
CA GLN A 162 2.12 -8.42 7.64
C GLN A 162 1.23 -7.37 8.31
N ALA A 163 0.74 -6.42 7.53
CA ALA A 163 -0.31 -5.52 7.98
C ALA A 163 -1.65 -6.28 8.11
N GLU A 164 -2.46 -5.86 9.08
CA GLU A 164 -3.82 -6.36 9.24
C GLU A 164 -4.81 -5.46 8.51
N THR A 165 -5.68 -6.04 7.68
CA THR A 165 -6.69 -5.30 6.92
C THR A 165 -8.05 -5.33 7.60
N THR A 166 -8.65 -4.16 7.78
CA THR A 166 -10.06 -3.98 8.17
C THR A 166 -10.83 -3.33 7.04
N ILE A 167 -12.09 -3.72 6.85
CA ILE A 167 -12.97 -3.22 5.81
C ILE A 167 -14.13 -2.48 6.44
N ASN A 168 -14.36 -1.26 5.98
CA ASN A 168 -15.50 -0.45 6.34
C ASN A 168 -16.40 -0.26 5.14
N THR A 169 -17.69 -0.52 5.32
CA THR A 169 -18.71 -0.25 4.32
C THR A 169 -19.66 0.81 4.86
N THR A 170 -19.97 1.79 4.02
CA THR A 170 -20.98 2.81 4.29
C THR A 170 -21.95 2.83 3.12
N GLN A 171 -23.23 2.90 3.43
CA GLN A 171 -24.31 3.14 2.50
C GLN A 171 -25.05 4.38 2.97
N LEU A 172 -25.32 5.29 2.04
CA LEU A 172 -26.11 6.47 2.30
C LEU A 172 -27.23 6.56 1.27
N GLY A 173 -28.46 6.51 1.74
CA GLY A 173 -29.66 6.73 0.95
C GLY A 173 -30.34 8.03 1.40
N ALA A 174 -30.65 8.90 0.45
CA ALA A 174 -31.45 10.09 0.71
C ALA A 174 -32.47 10.30 -0.39
N SER A 175 -33.73 10.48 -0.03
CA SER A 175 -34.81 10.67 -1.00
C SER A 175 -35.62 11.95 -0.73
N SER A 176 -36.16 12.52 -1.79
CA SER A 176 -37.04 13.68 -1.76
C SER A 176 -38.05 13.60 -2.91
N ARG A 177 -39.01 14.54 -2.94
CA ARG A 177 -39.99 14.64 -4.04
C ARG A 177 -39.36 14.87 -5.42
N THR A 178 -38.12 15.39 -5.45
CA THR A 178 -37.46 15.83 -6.68
C THR A 178 -36.09 15.20 -6.90
N SER A 179 -35.59 14.38 -5.97
CA SER A 179 -34.31 13.71 -6.12
C SER A 179 -34.20 12.48 -5.23
N SER A 180 -33.37 11.52 -5.63
CA SER A 180 -32.88 10.45 -4.78
C SER A 180 -31.38 10.31 -5.00
N VAL A 181 -30.62 10.18 -3.93
CA VAL A 181 -29.19 9.89 -3.95
C VAL A 181 -28.99 8.58 -3.24
N ASN A 182 -28.17 7.72 -3.82
CA ASN A 182 -27.67 6.52 -3.17
C ASN A 182 -26.15 6.47 -3.37
N ASN A 183 -25.44 6.39 -2.27
CA ASN A 183 -24.00 6.32 -2.22
C ASN A 183 -23.58 5.03 -1.50
N HIS A 184 -22.58 4.35 -2.03
CA HIS A 184 -21.94 3.21 -1.40
C HIS A 184 -20.43 3.43 -1.41
N ARG A 185 -19.81 3.30 -0.24
CA ARG A 185 -18.35 3.36 -0.07
C ARG A 185 -17.88 2.11 0.62
N GLN A 186 -16.85 1.47 0.06
CA GLN A 186 -16.06 0.44 0.71
C GLN A 186 -14.62 0.93 0.83
N GLU A 187 -14.08 0.87 2.03
CA GLU A 187 -12.73 1.34 2.34
C GLU A 187 -11.98 0.29 3.15
N GLU A 188 -10.84 -0.15 2.63
CA GLU A 188 -9.85 -0.90 3.40
C GLU A 188 -9.02 0.05 4.27
N ARG A 189 -8.64 -0.41 5.46
CA ARG A 189 -7.65 0.23 6.32
C ARG A 189 -6.63 -0.78 6.77
N LEU A 190 -5.38 -0.37 6.84
CA LEU A 190 -4.27 -1.19 7.31
C LEU A 190 -3.88 -0.80 8.73
N THR A 191 -3.73 -1.80 9.58
CA THR A 191 -2.94 -1.70 10.81
C THR A 191 -1.59 -2.33 10.52
N LEU A 192 -0.53 -1.53 10.40
CA LEU A 192 0.80 -2.04 10.07
C LEU A 192 1.36 -2.88 11.22
N SER A 193 2.21 -3.87 10.88
CA SER A 193 2.99 -4.57 11.90
C SER A 193 4.27 -3.81 12.18
N SER A 194 4.56 -3.56 13.45
CA SER A 194 5.80 -2.89 13.86
C SER A 194 6.67 -3.81 14.70
N LEU A 195 7.97 -3.75 14.41
CA LEU A 195 9.00 -4.51 15.12
C LEU A 195 10.16 -3.56 15.45
N SER A 196 10.40 -3.31 16.73
CA SER A 196 11.45 -2.40 17.19
C SER A 196 12.45 -3.07 18.12
N GLY A 197 13.68 -2.54 18.13
CA GLY A 197 14.76 -2.97 19.01
C GLY A 197 15.85 -1.91 19.06
N ASP A 198 15.99 -1.19 20.16
CA ASP A 198 16.88 -0.03 20.22
C ASP A 198 18.32 -0.42 19.92
N ARG A 199 18.83 -1.49 20.54
CA ARG A 199 20.21 -1.98 20.35
C ARG A 199 20.39 -2.95 19.17
N GLY A 200 19.33 -3.22 18.41
CA GLY A 200 19.40 -4.07 17.21
C GLY A 200 18.21 -5.00 17.02
N ILE A 201 18.02 -5.42 15.78
CA ILE A 201 17.01 -6.42 15.38
C ILE A 201 17.69 -7.55 14.61
N THR A 202 17.34 -8.79 14.93
CA THR A 202 17.79 -9.98 14.19
C THR A 202 16.61 -10.87 13.83
N LEU A 203 16.38 -11.09 12.53
CA LEU A 203 15.35 -11.97 11.98
C LEU A 203 16.01 -13.16 11.28
N VAL A 204 15.68 -14.37 11.72
CA VAL A 204 16.23 -15.61 11.16
C VAL A 204 15.11 -16.58 10.83
N ALA A 205 14.85 -16.77 9.54
CA ALA A 205 13.92 -17.78 9.04
C ALA A 205 14.69 -18.97 8.44
N GLY A 206 14.21 -20.17 8.69
CA GLY A 206 14.77 -21.39 8.09
C GLY A 206 14.56 -21.45 6.58
N ASN A 207 13.42 -20.94 6.10
CA ASN A 207 12.96 -20.94 4.72
C ASN A 207 12.67 -19.51 4.21
N GLN A 208 11.50 -18.93 4.45
CA GLN A 208 11.14 -17.62 3.89
C GLN A 208 11.00 -16.54 4.97
N LEU A 209 11.43 -15.31 4.66
CA LEU A 209 10.94 -14.11 5.34
C LEU A 209 10.06 -13.29 4.40
N LEU A 210 8.82 -13.01 4.82
CA LEU A 210 7.90 -12.10 4.16
C LEU A 210 7.61 -10.89 5.05
N ALA A 211 7.82 -9.69 4.51
CA ALA A 211 7.40 -8.43 5.11
C ALA A 211 6.46 -7.68 4.16
N GLU A 212 5.22 -7.42 4.58
CA GLU A 212 4.18 -6.76 3.78
C GLU A 212 3.46 -5.72 4.64
N GLY A 213 3.72 -4.42 4.41
CA GLY A 213 3.26 -3.37 5.32
C GLY A 213 3.89 -3.48 6.71
N ALA A 214 5.18 -3.83 6.76
CA ALA A 214 5.96 -3.94 7.98
C ALA A 214 6.74 -2.65 8.29
N GLN A 215 6.90 -2.32 9.56
CA GLN A 215 7.74 -1.24 10.05
C GLN A 215 8.79 -1.79 11.02
N VAL A 216 10.02 -1.98 10.54
CA VAL A 216 11.12 -2.58 11.29
C VAL A 216 12.14 -1.50 11.64
N VAL A 217 12.33 -1.20 12.92
CA VAL A 217 13.12 -0.03 13.36
C VAL A 217 14.12 -0.39 14.46
N SER A 218 15.41 -0.16 14.20
CA SER A 218 16.44 -0.17 15.23
C SER A 218 16.96 1.23 15.51
N GLN A 219 16.68 1.74 16.72
CA GLN A 219 16.93 3.14 17.07
C GLN A 219 18.40 3.50 17.22
N GLU A 220 19.25 2.56 17.58
CA GLU A 220 20.70 2.76 17.78
C GLU A 220 21.54 1.67 17.11
N GLY A 221 20.96 0.47 16.93
CA GLY A 221 21.64 -0.68 16.38
C GLY A 221 21.45 -0.89 14.88
N ARG A 222 21.81 -2.10 14.45
CA ARG A 222 21.64 -2.60 13.08
C ARG A 222 20.41 -3.49 12.97
N ILE A 223 19.89 -3.62 11.76
CA ILE A 223 18.91 -4.64 11.40
C ILE A 223 19.63 -5.74 10.61
N GLY A 224 19.48 -6.99 11.05
CA GLY A 224 19.98 -8.18 10.35
C GLY A 224 18.85 -9.12 9.99
N VAL A 225 18.75 -9.50 8.72
CA VAL A 225 17.78 -10.47 8.20
C VAL A 225 18.51 -11.61 7.49
N SER A 226 18.11 -12.84 7.79
CA SER A 226 18.65 -14.05 7.15
C SER A 226 17.56 -15.09 6.94
N ALA A 227 17.30 -15.46 5.68
CA ALA A 227 16.38 -16.53 5.28
C ALA A 227 16.95 -17.31 4.08
N GLN A 228 16.29 -18.35 3.57
CA GLN A 228 16.62 -18.85 2.23
C GLN A 228 16.20 -17.83 1.17
N ASP A 229 14.95 -17.38 1.25
CA ASP A 229 14.36 -16.34 0.40
C ASP A 229 13.82 -15.19 1.26
N VAL A 230 14.00 -13.96 0.80
CA VAL A 230 13.49 -12.75 1.49
C VAL A 230 12.65 -11.93 0.53
N THR A 231 11.41 -11.62 0.95
CA THR A 231 10.50 -10.75 0.23
C THR A 231 10.05 -9.60 1.13
N ILE A 232 10.30 -8.37 0.70
CA ILE A 232 9.84 -7.14 1.36
C ILE A 232 9.00 -6.38 0.35
N LYS A 233 7.71 -6.19 0.62
CA LYS A 233 6.79 -5.59 -0.33
C LYS A 233 5.80 -4.63 0.32
N ASP A 234 5.09 -3.89 -0.51
CA ASP A 234 3.97 -3.04 -0.12
C ASP A 234 2.74 -3.86 0.31
N ALA A 235 1.99 -3.31 1.26
CA ALA A 235 0.61 -3.67 1.51
C ALA A 235 -0.32 -2.67 0.79
N ARG A 236 -1.45 -3.13 0.24
CA ARG A 236 -2.34 -2.28 -0.55
C ARG A 236 -3.63 -1.96 0.18
N ILE A 237 -4.09 -0.72 0.01
CA ILE A 237 -5.40 -0.23 0.45
C ILE A 237 -6.27 0.01 -0.77
N ARG A 238 -7.45 -0.58 -0.80
CA ARG A 238 -8.47 -0.30 -1.80
C ARG A 238 -9.61 0.54 -1.24
N THR A 239 -10.04 1.51 -2.01
CA THR A 239 -11.26 2.29 -1.77
C THR A 239 -12.11 2.26 -3.02
N GLN A 240 -13.39 1.91 -2.85
CA GLN A 240 -14.38 1.93 -3.92
C GLN A 240 -15.54 2.82 -3.49
N ASP A 241 -15.82 3.84 -4.30
CA ASP A 241 -16.96 4.73 -4.14
C ASP A 241 -17.90 4.55 -5.33
N GLN A 242 -19.19 4.41 -5.05
CA GLN A 242 -20.25 4.40 -6.04
C GLN A 242 -21.30 5.41 -5.62
N ASP A 243 -21.53 6.42 -6.45
CA ASP A 243 -22.56 7.42 -6.24
C ASP A 243 -23.58 7.36 -7.37
N SER A 244 -24.85 7.40 -7.02
CA SER A 244 -25.93 7.42 -7.98
C SER A 244 -26.97 8.45 -7.58
N GLU A 245 -27.45 9.20 -8.55
CA GLU A 245 -28.42 10.25 -8.32
C GLU A 245 -29.50 10.24 -9.40
N ASN A 246 -30.76 10.26 -8.97
CA ASN A 246 -31.89 10.60 -9.82
C ASN A 246 -32.38 11.98 -9.43
N LYS A 247 -32.62 12.84 -10.42
CA LYS A 247 -33.18 14.19 -10.23
C LYS A 247 -34.37 14.40 -11.14
N ARG A 248 -35.38 15.11 -10.63
CA ARG A 248 -36.55 15.56 -11.37
C ARG A 248 -36.81 17.04 -11.09
N ARG A 249 -36.60 17.86 -12.11
CA ARG A 249 -36.90 19.29 -12.08
C ARG A 249 -38.00 19.61 -13.10
N GLY A 250 -39.23 19.76 -12.61
CA GLY A 250 -40.40 19.98 -13.44
C GLY A 250 -40.68 18.80 -14.39
N LYS A 251 -40.41 19.00 -15.68
CA LYS A 251 -40.56 17.97 -16.73
C LYS A 251 -39.23 17.35 -17.19
N THR A 252 -38.12 17.76 -16.60
CA THR A 252 -36.79 17.21 -16.87
C THR A 252 -36.46 16.16 -15.82
N LYS A 253 -36.00 14.99 -16.26
CA LYS A 253 -35.40 13.95 -15.44
C LYS A 253 -33.92 13.85 -15.77
N SER A 254 -33.08 13.64 -14.78
CA SER A 254 -31.69 13.25 -14.97
C SER A 254 -31.32 12.10 -14.06
N HIS A 255 -30.35 11.33 -14.51
CA HIS A 255 -29.76 10.20 -13.80
C HIS A 255 -28.25 10.30 -13.94
N ARG A 256 -27.53 10.16 -12.84
CA ARG A 256 -26.07 10.22 -12.77
C ARG A 256 -25.57 9.00 -12.02
N GLU A 257 -24.49 8.41 -12.51
CA GLU A 257 -23.74 7.36 -11.85
C GLU A 257 -22.26 7.76 -11.89
N GLU A 258 -21.58 7.61 -10.76
CA GLU A 258 -20.14 7.82 -10.63
C GLU A 258 -19.54 6.66 -9.85
N GLN A 259 -18.45 6.11 -10.36
CA GLN A 259 -17.66 5.08 -9.70
C GLN A 259 -16.21 5.56 -9.61
N THR A 260 -15.62 5.49 -8.43
CA THR A 260 -14.19 5.76 -8.22
C THR A 260 -13.57 4.56 -7.53
N GLU A 261 -12.51 4.02 -8.10
CA GLU A 261 -11.67 2.97 -7.52
C GLU A 261 -10.26 3.52 -7.30
N ARG A 262 -9.75 3.34 -6.08
CA ARG A 262 -8.38 3.73 -5.72
C ARG A 262 -7.67 2.55 -5.11
N ALA A 263 -6.43 2.31 -5.55
CA ALA A 263 -5.50 1.40 -4.92
C ALA A 263 -4.25 2.19 -4.55
N ILE A 264 -3.94 2.23 -3.27
CA ILE A 264 -2.77 2.92 -2.72
C ILE A 264 -1.88 1.89 -2.05
N SER A 265 -0.59 1.99 -2.29
CA SER A 265 0.42 1.06 -1.79
C SER A 265 1.17 1.69 -0.62
N ILE A 266 1.32 0.93 0.47
CA ILE A 266 2.11 1.30 1.64
C ILE A 266 3.29 0.34 1.71
N GLY A 267 4.47 0.84 1.34
CA GLY A 267 5.73 0.10 1.39
C GLY A 267 6.10 -0.34 2.80
N SER A 268 6.79 -1.47 2.91
CA SER A 268 7.45 -1.85 4.15
C SER A 268 8.68 -0.96 4.39
N THR A 269 9.01 -0.70 5.65
CA THR A 269 10.17 0.11 6.04
C THR A 269 11.13 -0.67 6.94
N PHE A 270 12.43 -0.60 6.65
CA PHE A 270 13.49 -1.15 7.50
C PHE A 270 14.50 -0.03 7.77
N SER A 271 14.55 0.47 9.00
CA SER A 271 15.37 1.62 9.39
C SER A 271 16.29 1.27 10.54
N GLY A 272 17.61 1.20 10.30
CA GLY A 272 18.61 0.91 11.32
C GLY A 272 19.71 1.95 11.39
N GLN A 273 20.02 2.50 12.57
CA GLN A 273 21.08 3.51 12.68
C GLN A 273 22.44 2.98 12.22
N GLN A 274 22.86 1.79 12.65
CA GLN A 274 24.19 1.25 12.35
C GLN A 274 24.25 0.36 11.11
N GLY A 275 23.15 0.24 10.36
CA GLY A 275 23.11 -0.51 9.10
C GLY A 275 21.89 -1.39 8.94
N VAL A 276 21.63 -1.79 7.70
CA VAL A 276 20.64 -2.80 7.33
C VAL A 276 21.32 -3.87 6.49
N THR A 277 21.30 -5.13 6.95
CA THR A 277 21.86 -6.27 6.23
C THR A 277 20.77 -7.31 6.01
N ILE A 278 20.57 -7.72 4.75
CA ILE A 278 19.56 -8.71 4.37
C ILE A 278 20.20 -9.78 3.50
N ILE A 279 20.04 -11.04 3.90
CA ILE A 279 20.69 -12.19 3.28
C ILE A 279 19.64 -13.24 2.88
N GLY A 280 19.50 -13.47 1.58
CA GLY A 280 18.89 -14.67 0.98
C GLY A 280 19.94 -15.75 0.79
N ARG A 281 20.04 -16.69 1.74
CA ARG A 281 21.13 -17.67 1.85
C ARG A 281 21.20 -18.63 0.68
N GLU A 282 20.05 -19.04 0.16
CA GLU A 282 19.93 -20.06 -0.89
C GLU A 282 19.11 -19.60 -2.09
N GLY A 283 18.26 -18.59 -1.89
CA GLY A 283 17.26 -18.14 -2.84
C GLY A 283 17.46 -16.71 -3.32
N ASP A 284 16.33 -16.08 -3.61
CA ASP A 284 16.23 -14.72 -4.12
C ASP A 284 15.99 -13.71 -2.98
N LEU A 285 16.29 -12.45 -3.25
CA LEU A 285 15.92 -11.31 -2.40
C LEU A 285 15.11 -10.32 -3.23
N THR A 286 13.86 -10.10 -2.85
CA THR A 286 12.96 -9.15 -3.52
C THR A 286 12.57 -8.00 -2.59
N VAL A 287 12.67 -6.78 -3.10
CA VAL A 287 12.14 -5.56 -2.46
C VAL A 287 11.21 -4.88 -3.47
N THR A 288 9.95 -4.65 -3.11
CA THR A 288 8.94 -4.04 -3.99
C THR A 288 8.31 -2.83 -3.30
N GLY A 289 8.41 -1.65 -3.93
CA GLY A 289 7.77 -0.42 -3.43
C GLY A 289 8.08 -0.08 -1.96
N SER A 290 9.24 -0.50 -1.45
CA SER A 290 9.57 -0.49 -0.02
C SER A 290 10.87 0.27 0.25
N ALA A 291 11.06 0.71 1.49
CA ALA A 291 12.18 1.58 1.88
C ALA A 291 13.12 0.89 2.87
N LEU A 292 14.41 0.84 2.53
CA LEU A 292 15.49 0.43 3.42
C LEU A 292 16.36 1.65 3.70
N HIS A 293 16.59 1.94 4.98
CA HIS A 293 17.33 3.13 5.40
C HIS A 293 18.36 2.80 6.48
N SER A 294 19.55 3.39 6.35
CA SER A 294 20.51 3.46 7.44
C SER A 294 21.00 4.88 7.68
N GLY A 295 20.83 5.35 8.92
CA GLY A 295 21.19 6.71 9.32
C GLY A 295 22.70 6.95 9.43
N GLN A 296 23.44 5.96 9.91
CA GLN A 296 24.88 6.05 10.13
C GLN A 296 25.68 4.88 9.55
N GLY A 297 25.04 3.84 9.02
CA GLY A 297 25.72 2.69 8.42
C GLY A 297 25.45 2.58 6.92
N GLY A 298 25.81 1.43 6.37
CA GLY A 298 25.48 1.05 5.01
C GLY A 298 24.26 0.14 4.91
N ILE A 299 23.80 -0.07 3.68
CA ILE A 299 22.82 -1.11 3.35
C ILE A 299 23.53 -2.20 2.56
N ALA A 300 23.33 -3.45 2.97
CA ALA A 300 23.87 -4.63 2.30
C ALA A 300 22.75 -5.62 1.99
N LEU A 301 22.50 -5.86 0.70
CA LEU A 301 21.61 -6.91 0.21
C LEU A 301 22.43 -7.99 -0.47
N GLN A 302 22.23 -9.24 -0.06
CA GLN A 302 22.95 -10.37 -0.63
C GLN A 302 21.98 -11.53 -0.88
N ALA A 303 21.95 -12.03 -2.12
CA ALA A 303 21.23 -13.24 -2.48
C ALA A 303 22.18 -14.24 -3.15
N LYS A 304 21.92 -15.53 -2.95
CA LYS A 304 22.64 -16.58 -3.69
C LYS A 304 22.23 -16.56 -5.16
N ARG A 305 20.92 -16.49 -5.42
CA ARG A 305 20.34 -16.36 -6.77
C ARG A 305 20.19 -14.88 -7.09
N ASP A 306 18.98 -14.37 -7.28
CA ASP A 306 18.74 -13.05 -7.84
C ASP A 306 18.42 -12.01 -6.76
N VAL A 307 18.78 -10.74 -7.02
CA VAL A 307 18.27 -9.60 -6.25
C VAL A 307 17.36 -8.78 -7.15
N ILE A 308 16.13 -8.56 -6.70
CA ILE A 308 15.08 -7.84 -7.44
C ILE A 308 14.65 -6.64 -6.60
N LEU A 309 14.86 -5.44 -7.14
CA LEU A 309 14.35 -4.18 -6.60
C LEU A 309 13.29 -3.66 -7.57
N ASP A 310 12.03 -3.76 -7.17
CA ASP A 310 10.90 -3.48 -8.05
C ASP A 310 10.01 -2.37 -7.49
N HIS A 311 9.03 -2.01 -8.30
CA HIS A 311 8.02 -1.00 -8.04
C HIS A 311 6.65 -1.61 -7.77
N THR A 312 5.82 -0.81 -7.13
CA THR A 312 4.37 -0.99 -7.08
C THR A 312 3.70 0.21 -7.77
N THR A 313 2.43 0.07 -8.09
CA THR A 313 1.68 1.11 -8.83
C THR A 313 0.45 1.50 -8.05
N ASP A 314 0.40 2.78 -7.68
CA ASP A 314 -0.80 3.41 -7.16
C ASP A 314 -1.72 3.77 -8.31
N SER A 315 -3.00 3.50 -8.18
CA SER A 315 -3.98 3.74 -9.23
C SER A 315 -5.23 4.45 -8.73
N GLU A 316 -5.75 5.41 -9.49
CA GLU A 316 -7.10 5.96 -9.36
C GLU A 316 -7.82 5.85 -10.70
N HIS A 317 -8.98 5.19 -10.72
CA HIS A 317 -9.87 5.09 -11.87
C HIS A 317 -11.22 5.67 -11.50
N ARG A 318 -11.71 6.64 -12.28
CA ARG A 318 -13.00 7.28 -12.08
C ARG A 318 -13.80 7.21 -13.36
N VAL A 319 -15.04 6.78 -13.26
CA VAL A 319 -16.01 6.77 -14.36
C VAL A 319 -17.26 7.49 -13.92
N SER A 320 -17.73 8.44 -14.71
CA SER A 320 -18.96 9.18 -14.47
C SER A 320 -19.84 9.16 -15.72
N ARG A 321 -21.13 8.91 -15.54
CA ARG A 321 -22.14 8.94 -16.61
C ARG A 321 -23.35 9.71 -16.15
N GLU A 322 -23.84 10.61 -16.99
CA GLU A 322 -25.08 11.35 -16.75
C GLU A 322 -25.99 11.29 -17.98
N GLU A 323 -27.25 10.97 -17.76
CA GLU A 323 -28.30 11.11 -18.77
C GLU A 323 -29.32 12.15 -18.31
N SER A 324 -29.79 13.00 -19.23
CA SER A 324 -30.91 13.90 -18.97
C SER A 324 -31.94 13.88 -20.10
N ARG A 325 -33.22 13.93 -19.73
CA ARG A 325 -34.36 13.94 -20.66
C ARG A 325 -35.40 14.97 -20.20
N GLY A 326 -35.72 15.92 -21.07
CA GLY A 326 -36.78 16.91 -20.89
C GLY A 326 -37.76 16.89 -22.06
N ARG A 327 -38.80 17.73 -22.02
CA ARG A 327 -39.88 17.79 -23.03
C ARG A 327 -39.39 17.91 -24.48
N LYS A 328 -38.30 18.63 -24.69
CA LYS A 328 -37.73 18.92 -26.01
C LYS A 328 -36.21 18.73 -26.04
N THR A 329 -35.62 18.17 -24.98
CA THR A 329 -34.17 18.09 -24.80
C THR A 329 -33.73 16.70 -24.37
N LYS A 330 -32.62 16.22 -24.91
CA LYS A 330 -31.90 15.04 -24.42
C LYS A 330 -30.43 15.42 -24.22
N GLY A 331 -29.81 14.97 -23.13
CA GLY A 331 -28.39 15.10 -22.87
C GLY A 331 -27.82 13.76 -22.42
N GLN A 332 -26.60 13.46 -22.82
CA GLN A 332 -25.79 12.37 -22.28
C GLN A 332 -24.38 12.93 -22.06
N TYR A 333 -23.75 12.55 -20.95
CA TYR A 333 -22.40 12.90 -20.59
C TYR A 333 -21.71 11.65 -20.07
N ALA A 334 -20.48 11.40 -20.50
CA ALA A 334 -19.64 10.36 -19.96
C ALA A 334 -18.23 10.93 -19.77
N GLU A 335 -17.59 10.57 -18.67
CA GLU A 335 -16.24 10.98 -18.33
C GLU A 335 -15.51 9.80 -17.68
N GLU A 336 -14.25 9.62 -18.04
CA GLU A 336 -13.38 8.60 -17.48
C GLU A 336 -11.99 9.17 -17.26
N THR A 337 -11.43 8.93 -16.08
CA THR A 337 -10.08 9.34 -15.70
C THR A 337 -9.34 8.13 -15.13
N LEU A 338 -8.11 7.89 -15.59
CA LEU A 338 -7.20 6.90 -15.04
C LEU A 338 -5.88 7.59 -14.71
N ARG A 339 -5.36 7.34 -13.51
CA ARG A 339 -4.02 7.75 -13.08
C ARG A 339 -3.32 6.55 -12.46
N GLU A 340 -2.10 6.29 -12.91
CA GLU A 340 -1.22 5.23 -12.45
C GLU A 340 0.15 5.83 -12.16
N ASN A 341 0.57 5.76 -10.89
CA ASN A 341 1.82 6.32 -10.40
C ASN A 341 2.74 5.21 -9.89
N VAL A 342 3.99 5.24 -10.32
CA VAL A 342 4.99 4.22 -9.99
C VAL A 342 5.69 4.58 -8.69
N LEU A 343 5.67 3.68 -7.72
CA LEU A 343 6.39 3.75 -6.46
C LEU A 343 7.48 2.68 -6.44
N GLY A 344 8.74 3.08 -6.63
CA GLY A 344 9.88 2.18 -6.63
C GLY A 344 10.40 1.89 -5.22
N SER A 345 11.26 0.88 -5.12
CA SER A 345 12.00 0.62 -3.88
C SER A 345 13.08 1.67 -3.64
N THR A 346 13.33 2.02 -2.38
CA THR A 346 14.35 3.01 -2.00
C THR A 346 15.34 2.41 -1.02
N LEU A 347 16.64 2.53 -1.33
CA LEU A 347 17.74 2.14 -0.45
C LEU A 347 18.58 3.38 -0.19
N SER A 348 18.67 3.82 1.07
CA SER A 348 19.44 5.01 1.46
C SER A 348 20.34 4.72 2.66
N GLY A 349 21.66 4.71 2.45
CA GLY A 349 22.65 4.47 3.51
C GLY A 349 23.76 5.52 3.54
N ARG A 350 24.16 5.97 4.73
CA ARG A 350 25.26 6.95 4.87
C ARG A 350 26.58 6.41 4.32
N ASP A 351 26.98 5.21 4.74
CA ASP A 351 28.31 4.61 4.46
C ASP A 351 28.34 3.68 3.23
N GLY A 352 27.27 3.66 2.43
CA GLY A 352 27.23 2.93 1.17
C GLY A 352 25.98 2.07 0.99
N VAL A 353 25.75 1.64 -0.25
CA VAL A 353 24.72 0.65 -0.62
C VAL A 353 25.38 -0.43 -1.46
N THR A 354 25.36 -1.67 -0.97
CA THR A 354 25.92 -2.83 -1.67
C THR A 354 24.83 -3.85 -1.95
N VAL A 355 24.74 -4.30 -3.20
CA VAL A 355 23.79 -5.33 -3.65
C VAL A 355 24.55 -6.41 -4.40
N VAL A 356 24.44 -7.66 -3.94
CA VAL A 356 25.19 -8.79 -4.48
C VAL A 356 24.27 -9.94 -4.83
N ALA A 357 24.31 -10.39 -6.09
CA ALA A 357 23.74 -11.63 -6.57
C ALA A 357 24.88 -12.61 -6.88
N GLN A 358 25.11 -13.59 -5.99
CA GLN A 358 26.33 -14.42 -6.02
C GLN A 358 26.41 -15.36 -7.23
N GLN A 359 25.27 -15.88 -7.67
CA GLN A 359 25.12 -16.79 -8.81
C GLN A 359 24.06 -16.29 -9.79
N GLY A 360 23.34 -15.23 -9.43
CA GLY A 360 22.23 -14.68 -10.19
C GLY A 360 22.51 -13.35 -10.88
N SER A 361 21.39 -12.69 -11.20
CA SER A 361 21.32 -11.36 -11.78
C SER A 361 20.79 -10.35 -10.76
N ILE A 362 21.07 -9.07 -10.98
CA ILE A 362 20.43 -7.97 -10.25
C ILE A 362 19.47 -7.28 -11.22
N THR A 363 18.20 -7.11 -10.82
CA THR A 363 17.23 -6.31 -11.57
C THR A 363 16.72 -5.18 -10.68
N ALA A 364 16.84 -3.94 -11.14
CA ALA A 364 16.29 -2.77 -10.47
C ALA A 364 15.37 -2.02 -11.45
N THR A 365 14.09 -1.95 -11.13
CA THR A 365 13.06 -1.28 -11.92
C THR A 365 12.51 -0.09 -11.14
N ALA A 366 12.62 1.11 -11.71
CA ALA A 366 12.14 2.37 -11.13
C ALA A 366 12.59 2.64 -9.67
N SER A 367 13.68 2.01 -9.24
CA SER A 367 14.14 2.01 -7.85
C SER A 367 15.23 3.06 -7.62
N ALA A 368 15.33 3.59 -6.41
CA ALA A 368 16.34 4.60 -6.06
C ALA A 368 17.32 4.04 -5.03
N LEU A 369 18.59 3.97 -5.40
CA LEU A 369 19.69 3.60 -4.51
C LEU A 369 20.54 4.85 -4.32
N HIS A 370 20.76 5.21 -3.06
CA HIS A 370 21.42 6.44 -2.68
C HIS A 370 22.40 6.21 -1.53
N SER A 371 23.57 6.83 -1.60
CA SER A 371 24.48 6.94 -0.47
C SER A 371 25.01 8.35 -0.29
N ASP A 372 25.03 8.83 0.96
CA ASP A 372 25.45 10.20 1.28
C ASP A 372 26.97 10.39 1.25
N GLN A 373 27.71 9.41 1.79
CA GLN A 373 29.18 9.50 1.96
C GLN A 373 29.92 8.26 1.45
N GLY A 374 29.19 7.18 1.14
CA GLY A 374 29.73 5.95 0.61
C GLY A 374 29.43 5.76 -0.87
N GLY A 375 29.90 4.63 -1.40
CA GLY A 375 29.62 4.22 -2.77
C GLY A 375 28.38 3.35 -2.91
N ILE A 376 27.90 3.23 -4.15
CA ILE A 376 26.96 2.18 -4.56
C ILE A 376 27.73 1.10 -5.29
N ALA A 377 27.56 -0.15 -4.87
CA ALA A 377 28.15 -1.32 -5.51
C ALA A 377 27.06 -2.34 -5.87
N LEU A 378 26.87 -2.58 -7.17
CA LEU A 378 26.03 -3.67 -7.67
C LEU A 378 26.92 -4.74 -8.30
N GLN A 379 26.85 -5.98 -7.79
CA GLN A 379 27.66 -7.08 -8.30
C GLN A 379 26.81 -8.32 -8.57
N ALA A 380 26.71 -8.70 -9.85
CA ALA A 380 26.01 -9.90 -10.27
C ALA A 380 26.95 -10.86 -11.01
N LYS A 381 26.77 -12.17 -10.78
CA LYS A 381 27.51 -13.19 -11.52
C LYS A 381 27.00 -13.37 -12.95
N ARG A 382 25.74 -13.06 -13.20
CA ARG A 382 25.11 -13.02 -14.52
C ARG A 382 24.94 -11.56 -14.93
N ASP A 383 23.72 -11.05 -14.93
CA ASP A 383 23.38 -9.78 -15.56
C ASP A 383 23.05 -8.71 -14.52
N VAL A 384 23.20 -7.44 -14.89
CA VAL A 384 22.61 -6.32 -14.16
C VAL A 384 21.67 -5.55 -15.08
N ASN A 385 20.41 -5.42 -14.68
CA ASN A 385 19.37 -4.74 -15.47
C ASN A 385 18.81 -3.55 -14.68
N LEU A 386 18.98 -2.33 -15.19
CA LEU A 386 18.41 -1.11 -14.64
C LEU A 386 17.31 -0.61 -15.58
N ASN A 387 16.06 -0.78 -15.16
CA ASN A 387 14.87 -0.63 -15.99
C ASN A 387 14.00 0.55 -15.57
N THR A 388 13.08 0.91 -16.47
CA THR A 388 12.01 1.86 -16.20
C THR A 388 10.69 1.17 -15.90
N ALA A 389 9.79 1.89 -15.23
CA ALA A 389 8.38 1.55 -15.17
C ALA A 389 7.52 2.72 -15.67
N THR A 390 6.38 2.37 -16.26
CA THR A 390 5.47 3.31 -16.92
C THR A 390 4.47 3.90 -15.93
N GLU A 391 4.45 5.22 -15.80
CA GLU A 391 3.34 5.98 -15.24
C GLU A 391 2.36 6.37 -16.35
N ARG A 392 1.07 6.39 -16.03
CA ARG A 392 0.01 6.67 -17.00
C ARG A 392 -1.00 7.65 -16.42
N GLU A 393 -1.35 8.65 -17.21
CA GLU A 393 -2.51 9.51 -16.96
C GLU A 393 -3.36 9.54 -18.23
N SER A 394 -4.65 9.23 -18.12
CA SER A 394 -5.57 9.35 -19.25
C SER A 394 -6.91 9.94 -18.82
N TYR A 395 -7.46 10.75 -19.71
CA TYR A 395 -8.73 11.42 -19.55
C TYR A 395 -9.56 11.24 -20.83
N TYR A 396 -10.83 10.89 -20.65
CA TYR A 396 -11.82 10.77 -21.70
C TYR A 396 -13.07 11.53 -21.28
N SER A 397 -13.64 12.33 -22.17
CA SER A 397 -15.00 12.82 -21.99
C SER A 397 -15.80 12.89 -23.29
N GLU A 398 -17.10 12.66 -23.17
CA GLU A 398 -18.05 12.66 -24.26
C GLU A 398 -19.35 13.34 -23.80
N ALA A 399 -19.80 14.35 -24.56
CA ALA A 399 -21.05 15.04 -24.29
C ALA A 399 -21.93 15.07 -25.55
N TYR A 400 -23.12 14.52 -25.44
CA TYR A 400 -24.16 14.56 -26.46
C TYR A 400 -25.33 15.43 -26.01
N SER A 401 -25.82 16.31 -26.88
CA SER A 401 -27.03 17.08 -26.64
C SER A 401 -27.95 17.11 -27.85
N GLU A 402 -29.26 17.10 -27.61
CA GLU A 402 -30.30 17.21 -28.63
C GLU A 402 -31.38 18.19 -28.17
N LYS A 403 -31.80 19.09 -29.06
CA LYS A 403 -32.91 20.04 -28.85
C LYS A 403 -33.90 19.99 -30.02
N LYS A 404 -35.19 19.83 -29.73
CA LYS A 404 -36.30 19.84 -30.69
C LYS A 404 -37.08 21.16 -30.60
N GLY A 405 -37.26 21.87 -31.71
CA GLY A 405 -38.12 23.04 -31.86
C GLY A 405 -39.42 22.69 -32.61
N PHE A 406 -40.28 23.69 -32.87
CA PHE A 406 -41.56 23.48 -33.57
C PHE A 406 -41.43 22.91 -34.99
N LEU A 407 -40.29 23.10 -35.67
CA LEU A 407 -40.01 22.54 -37.01
C LEU A 407 -38.53 22.20 -37.24
N LYS A 408 -37.68 22.15 -36.18
CA LYS A 408 -36.22 21.99 -36.31
C LYS A 408 -35.66 21.05 -35.25
N LYS A 409 -34.76 20.14 -35.65
CA LYS A 409 -33.95 19.30 -34.74
C LYS A 409 -32.51 19.79 -34.76
N ARG A 410 -31.91 19.98 -33.59
CA ARG A 410 -30.47 20.28 -33.44
C ARG A 410 -29.80 19.25 -32.54
N SER A 411 -28.71 18.63 -32.98
CA SER A 411 -27.85 17.78 -32.15
C SER A 411 -26.43 18.35 -32.08
N SER A 412 -25.71 18.05 -31.00
CA SER A 412 -24.28 18.28 -30.85
C SER A 412 -23.65 17.06 -30.18
N LEU A 413 -22.48 16.65 -30.65
CA LEU A 413 -21.59 15.70 -29.98
C LEU A 413 -20.26 16.42 -29.78
N SER A 414 -19.62 16.26 -28.63
CA SER A 414 -18.25 16.70 -28.38
C SER A 414 -17.51 15.60 -27.64
N VAL A 415 -16.30 15.29 -28.09
CA VAL A 415 -15.43 14.27 -27.50
C VAL A 415 -14.09 14.91 -27.20
N ALA A 416 -13.50 14.60 -26.05
CA ALA A 416 -12.14 14.98 -25.68
C ALA A 416 -11.39 13.74 -25.19
N ARG A 417 -10.13 13.58 -25.60
CA ARG A 417 -9.24 12.52 -25.15
C ARG A 417 -7.85 13.09 -24.90
N ASP A 418 -7.27 12.73 -23.77
CA ASP A 418 -5.87 13.02 -23.46
C ASP A 418 -5.24 11.79 -22.81
N ALA A 419 -4.00 11.49 -23.17
CA ALA A 419 -3.23 10.40 -22.58
C ALA A 419 -1.76 10.77 -22.56
N THR A 420 -1.15 10.67 -21.39
CA THR A 420 0.29 10.88 -21.16
C THR A 420 0.86 9.63 -20.50
N THR A 421 1.99 9.16 -21.02
CA THR A 421 2.80 8.12 -20.38
C THR A 421 4.16 8.71 -20.01
N ARG A 422 4.71 8.28 -18.87
CA ARG A 422 6.04 8.71 -18.42
C ARG A 422 6.79 7.54 -17.83
N GLU A 423 7.98 7.28 -18.36
CA GLU A 423 8.88 6.30 -17.78
C GLU A 423 9.63 6.86 -16.57
N LYS A 424 9.62 6.10 -15.49
CA LYS A 424 10.40 6.33 -14.28
C LYS A 424 11.51 5.27 -14.23
N GLY A 425 12.75 5.70 -14.46
CA GLY A 425 13.92 4.83 -14.42
C GLY A 425 14.48 4.60 -13.02
N THR A 426 15.39 3.63 -12.94
CA THR A 426 16.22 3.41 -11.77
C THR A 426 17.22 4.55 -11.59
N LEU A 427 17.49 4.92 -10.35
CA LEU A 427 18.41 5.99 -9.96
C LEU A 427 19.50 5.42 -9.05
N LEU A 428 20.77 5.59 -9.42
CA LEU A 428 21.93 5.27 -8.59
C LEU A 428 22.72 6.55 -8.32
N SER A 429 22.91 6.92 -7.05
CA SER A 429 23.67 8.12 -6.64
C SER A 429 24.55 7.88 -5.41
N GLY A 430 25.84 8.22 -5.45
CA GLY A 430 26.71 8.16 -4.27
C GLY A 430 28.09 8.78 -4.53
N ASP A 431 29.01 8.65 -3.58
CA ASP A 431 30.39 9.16 -3.74
C ASP A 431 31.11 8.48 -4.91
N GLY A 432 30.88 7.16 -5.07
CA GLY A 432 31.26 6.39 -6.26
C GLY A 432 30.14 5.43 -6.65
N VAL A 433 29.99 5.10 -7.93
CA VAL A 433 29.07 4.05 -8.38
C VAL A 433 29.84 3.00 -9.16
N SER A 434 29.75 1.74 -8.73
CA SER A 434 30.31 0.59 -9.43
C SER A 434 29.23 -0.43 -9.71
N VAL A 435 29.08 -0.79 -10.99
CA VAL A 435 28.16 -1.82 -11.45
C VAL A 435 28.95 -2.86 -12.22
N THR A 436 28.96 -4.09 -11.72
CA THR A 436 29.69 -5.22 -12.32
C THR A 436 28.72 -6.36 -12.63
N ALA A 437 28.56 -6.66 -13.92
CA ALA A 437 27.88 -7.84 -14.42
C ALA A 437 28.90 -8.87 -14.93
N GLY A 438 28.69 -10.15 -14.63
CA GLY A 438 29.51 -11.22 -15.18
C GLY A 438 29.23 -11.48 -16.67
N ASN A 439 28.02 -11.17 -17.13
CA ASN A 439 27.58 -11.31 -18.52
C ASN A 439 27.26 -9.93 -19.10
N ASP A 440 26.02 -9.47 -19.03
CA ASP A 440 25.57 -8.23 -19.66
C ASP A 440 25.08 -7.19 -18.64
N LEU A 441 25.32 -5.91 -18.92
CA LEU A 441 24.78 -4.77 -18.18
C LEU A 441 23.83 -3.99 -19.10
N THR A 442 22.55 -3.94 -18.74
CA THR A 442 21.54 -3.13 -19.43
C THR A 442 21.11 -1.95 -18.57
N VAL A 443 21.15 -0.75 -19.14
CA VAL A 443 20.68 0.50 -18.52
C VAL A 443 19.65 1.15 -19.44
N SER A 444 18.37 1.01 -19.12
CA SER A 444 17.26 1.57 -19.89
C SER A 444 16.63 2.74 -19.13
N GLY A 445 16.68 3.94 -19.72
CA GLY A 445 16.00 5.14 -19.22
C GLY A 445 16.31 5.51 -17.76
N SER A 446 17.44 5.05 -17.25
CA SER A 446 17.87 5.14 -15.86
C SER A 446 18.98 6.18 -15.71
N ALA A 447 19.19 6.68 -14.48
CA ALA A 447 20.24 7.66 -14.20
C ALA A 447 21.25 7.09 -13.20
N ILE A 448 22.54 7.27 -13.52
CA ILE A 448 23.67 6.86 -12.70
C ILE A 448 24.57 8.07 -12.53
N ALA A 449 24.77 8.50 -11.28
CA ALA A 449 25.59 9.66 -10.95
C ALA A 449 26.51 9.35 -9.78
N ALA A 450 27.72 9.88 -9.82
CA ALA A 450 28.65 9.82 -8.71
C ALA A 450 29.41 11.13 -8.57
N ASP A 451 29.84 11.46 -7.35
CA ASP A 451 30.67 12.65 -7.11
C ASP A 451 32.11 12.46 -7.61
N ARG A 452 32.63 11.23 -7.51
CA ARG A 452 33.98 10.88 -7.99
C ARG A 452 33.95 10.09 -9.29
N ASP A 453 33.57 8.82 -9.21
CA ASP A 453 33.75 7.87 -10.30
C ASP A 453 32.49 7.04 -10.54
N VAL A 454 32.17 6.83 -11.83
CA VAL A 454 31.18 5.84 -12.29
C VAL A 454 31.92 4.74 -13.07
N ASN A 455 31.87 3.51 -12.58
CA ASN A 455 32.46 2.34 -13.22
C ASN A 455 31.37 1.33 -13.60
N LEU A 456 31.21 1.08 -14.90
CA LEU A 456 30.24 0.13 -15.46
C LEU A 456 31.01 -0.97 -16.21
N GLN A 457 30.91 -2.20 -15.72
CA GLN A 457 31.64 -3.35 -16.27
C GLN A 457 30.68 -4.50 -16.55
N ALA A 458 30.86 -5.14 -17.70
CA ALA A 458 30.20 -6.37 -18.09
C ALA A 458 31.22 -7.33 -18.72
N GLY A 459 31.00 -8.64 -18.60
CA GLY A 459 31.84 -9.65 -19.26
C GLY A 459 31.62 -9.73 -20.78
N HIS A 460 30.42 -9.34 -21.24
CA HIS A 460 30.03 -9.32 -22.64
C HIS A 460 29.67 -7.89 -23.09
N ASN A 461 28.45 -7.41 -22.83
CA ASN A 461 27.97 -6.12 -23.36
C ASN A 461 27.54 -5.14 -22.26
N VAL A 462 27.74 -3.85 -22.53
CA VAL A 462 27.16 -2.75 -21.76
C VAL A 462 26.23 -1.98 -22.71
N ASP A 463 24.92 -2.14 -22.52
CA ASP A 463 23.88 -1.52 -23.34
C ASP A 463 23.20 -0.37 -22.58
N ILE A 464 23.32 0.85 -23.09
CA ILE A 464 22.71 2.05 -22.50
C ILE A 464 21.70 2.64 -23.49
N GLY A 465 20.42 2.54 -23.14
CA GLY A 465 19.29 2.93 -23.97
C GLY A 465 18.39 3.98 -23.32
N ARG A 466 17.58 4.65 -24.13
CA ARG A 466 16.56 5.60 -23.65
C ARG A 466 15.30 4.85 -23.20
N GLY A 467 14.63 5.38 -22.16
CA GLY A 467 13.27 4.97 -21.79
C GLY A 467 12.25 5.57 -22.76
N HIS A 468 11.16 4.85 -23.01
CA HIS A 468 10.14 5.20 -24.02
C HIS A 468 9.10 6.20 -23.49
N ARG A 469 9.04 7.44 -23.98
CA ARG A 469 7.99 8.41 -23.59
C ARG A 469 7.01 8.66 -24.74
N GLU A 470 5.71 8.46 -24.51
CA GLU A 470 4.66 8.82 -25.47
C GLU A 470 3.65 9.79 -24.84
N ARG A 471 3.42 10.92 -25.52
CA ARG A 471 2.30 11.84 -25.26
C ARG A 471 1.34 11.77 -26.44
N HIS A 472 0.09 11.42 -26.17
CA HIS A 472 -1.00 11.47 -27.14
C HIS A 472 -2.03 12.52 -26.70
N ALA A 473 -1.74 13.79 -26.98
CA ALA A 473 -2.72 14.85 -26.87
C ALA A 473 -3.49 14.96 -28.19
N LEU A 474 -4.75 14.52 -28.21
CA LEU A 474 -5.68 14.82 -29.31
C LEU A 474 -6.70 15.86 -28.82
N PRO A 475 -6.45 17.17 -28.98
CA PRO A 475 -7.49 18.17 -28.82
C PRO A 475 -8.40 18.11 -30.06
N THR A 476 -9.24 17.09 -30.17
CA THR A 476 -10.25 16.99 -31.22
C THR A 476 -11.63 17.21 -30.65
N GLY A 477 -11.96 18.46 -30.34
CA GLY A 477 -13.35 18.86 -30.14
C GLY A 477 -14.11 18.73 -31.46
N ARG A 478 -14.61 17.53 -31.78
CA ARG A 478 -15.44 17.31 -32.97
C ARG A 478 -16.88 17.75 -32.66
N GLU A 479 -17.15 19.05 -32.74
CA GLU A 479 -18.50 19.60 -32.50
C GLU A 479 -19.41 19.38 -33.73
N GLU A 480 -20.07 18.22 -33.84
CA GLU A 480 -21.03 17.97 -34.94
C GLU A 480 -22.39 18.60 -34.66
N LYS A 481 -22.63 19.83 -35.16
CA LYS A 481 -23.93 20.51 -35.13
C LYS A 481 -24.80 20.13 -36.33
N LYS A 482 -25.73 19.18 -36.19
CA LYS A 482 -26.73 18.89 -37.25
C LYS A 482 -27.98 19.75 -37.03
N ARG A 483 -28.44 20.51 -38.03
CA ARG A 483 -29.75 21.19 -38.07
C ARG A 483 -30.62 20.57 -39.16
N ALA A 484 -31.87 20.24 -38.85
CA ALA A 484 -32.87 19.88 -39.87
C ALA A 484 -33.29 21.14 -40.65
N ALA A 485 -32.53 21.42 -41.72
CA ALA A 485 -32.81 22.21 -42.93
C ALA A 485 -31.45 22.59 -43.55
N GLY A 486 -30.92 21.73 -44.43
CA GLY A 486 -29.95 22.06 -45.48
C GLY A 486 -28.55 22.60 -45.12
N GLN A 487 -28.20 22.93 -43.88
CA GLN A 487 -26.88 23.51 -43.57
C GLN A 487 -26.06 22.67 -42.61
N ARG A 488 -25.00 22.08 -43.16
CA ARG A 488 -23.98 21.25 -42.49
C ARG A 488 -22.73 22.11 -42.33
N TRP A 489 -22.50 22.66 -41.14
CA TRP A 489 -21.30 23.46 -40.87
C TRP A 489 -20.23 22.54 -40.28
N HIS A 490 -19.16 22.30 -41.04
CA HIS A 490 -17.91 21.74 -40.54
C HIS A 490 -17.00 22.90 -40.18
N ARG A 491 -16.59 22.99 -38.91
CA ARG A 491 -15.55 23.94 -38.50
C ARG A 491 -14.34 23.11 -38.07
N PHE A 492 -13.42 22.91 -39.02
CA PHE A 492 -12.13 22.28 -38.79
C PHE A 492 -11.19 23.34 -38.20
N HIS A 493 -10.65 23.08 -37.01
CA HIS A 493 -9.38 23.66 -36.58
C HIS A 493 -8.47 22.48 -36.24
N ALA A 494 -7.71 22.04 -37.24
CA ALA A 494 -6.66 21.05 -37.05
C ALA A 494 -5.31 21.79 -37.03
N ARG A 495 -4.61 21.73 -35.91
CA ARG A 495 -3.15 21.80 -35.89
C ARG A 495 -2.68 20.53 -35.21
N GLN A 496 -2.16 19.60 -36.00
CA GLN A 496 -1.37 18.49 -35.48
C GLN A 496 -0.03 19.09 -35.04
N ALA A 497 0.27 19.01 -33.75
CA ALA A 497 1.63 19.06 -33.26
C ALA A 497 1.90 17.68 -32.68
N VAL A 498 2.59 16.84 -33.47
CA VAL A 498 3.26 15.65 -32.96
C VAL A 498 4.63 16.14 -32.53
N GLU A 499 4.84 16.30 -31.23
CA GLU A 499 6.16 16.63 -30.69
C GLU A 499 6.77 15.31 -30.19
N GLN A 500 7.70 14.78 -30.99
CA GLN A 500 8.62 13.73 -30.57
C GLN A 500 9.81 14.44 -29.90
N THR A 501 10.07 14.18 -28.62
CA THR A 501 11.26 14.69 -27.91
C THR A 501 11.91 13.61 -27.08
#